data_AF-A0A9D6M557-F1
#
_entry.id   AF-A0A9D6M557-F1
#
_cell.length_a   1.000
_cell.length_b   1.000
_cell.length_c   1.000
_cell.angle_alpha   90.00
_cell.angle_beta   90.00
_cell.angle_gamma   90.00
#
_symmetry.space_group_name_H-M   'P 1'
#
loop_
_entity.id
_entity.type
_entity.pdbx_description
1 polymer ?
#
loop_
_entity_poly.entity_id
_entity_poly.type
_entity_poly.pdbx_seq_one_letter_code
_entity_poly.pdbx_strand_id
1 'polypeptide(L)'
;MPTASRGSASSSLVAHCLGITSPDPVRLNLYFERFLNPARSTPPDIDTDLCSRRRDRVIRHVYETYGEDRVAMVCTINRFRERSALREVAKAHGLPPGEVKAMTDSLPHRWWGPPDAGQASPYAELAGQYTSPLHRRILQDATAILGLPRHLSVHPGGVVIAPGALTDLAPTHLASKGVIIT
;
A
#
# COMPACT_ATOMS: atom_id res chain seq x y z
N MET A 1 9.95 16.41 -17.11
CA MET A 1 10.41 15.50 -16.02
C MET A 1 10.35 14.09 -16.57
N PRO A 2 11.28 13.16 -16.23
CA PRO A 2 11.11 11.78 -16.65
C PRO A 2 9.85 11.23 -15.99
N THR A 3 8.89 10.85 -16.83
CA THR A 3 7.61 10.25 -16.46
C THR A 3 7.44 9.00 -17.31
N ALA A 4 6.87 7.95 -16.74
CA ALA A 4 6.49 6.76 -17.50
C ALA A 4 4.99 6.50 -17.28
N SER A 5 4.28 6.22 -18.36
CA SER A 5 2.88 5.83 -18.29
C SER A 5 2.76 4.33 -17.99
N ARG A 6 1.84 3.95 -17.11
CA ARG A 6 1.55 2.55 -16.78
C ARG A 6 0.17 2.13 -17.24
N GLY A 7 -0.04 0.81 -17.28
CA GLY A 7 -1.34 0.22 -17.48
C GLY A 7 -1.96 0.50 -18.85
N SER A 8 -3.28 0.43 -18.90
CA SER A 8 -4.05 0.55 -20.14
C SER A 8 -4.10 1.98 -20.68
N ALA A 9 -3.77 3.01 -19.90
CA ALA A 9 -3.73 4.39 -20.36
C ALA A 9 -2.83 4.59 -21.59
N SER A 10 -1.76 3.80 -21.71
CA SER A 10 -0.84 3.86 -22.86
C SER A 10 -1.48 3.40 -24.18
N SER A 11 -2.66 2.75 -24.15
CA SER A 11 -3.42 2.39 -25.35
C SER A 11 -4.24 3.54 -25.94
N SER A 12 -4.30 4.70 -25.28
CA SER A 12 -5.10 5.84 -25.73
C SER A 12 -4.32 6.78 -26.64
N LEU A 13 -4.76 6.90 -27.90
CA LEU A 13 -4.19 7.88 -28.84
C LEU A 13 -4.38 9.31 -28.35
N VAL A 14 -5.54 9.60 -27.74
CA VAL A 14 -5.81 10.93 -27.15
C VAL A 14 -4.80 11.23 -26.02
N ALA A 15 -4.55 10.26 -25.13
CA ALA A 15 -3.60 10.44 -24.04
C ALA A 15 -2.16 10.66 -24.57
N HIS A 16 -1.79 9.95 -25.64
CA HIS A 16 -0.51 10.16 -26.33
C HIS A 16 -0.41 11.57 -26.93
N CYS A 17 -1.43 12.02 -27.68
CA CYS A 17 -1.46 13.34 -28.31
C CYS A 17 -1.45 14.49 -27.29
N LEU A 18 -2.05 14.30 -26.11
CA LEU A 18 -2.03 15.27 -25.01
C LEU A 18 -0.73 15.22 -24.18
N GLY A 19 0.20 14.31 -24.48
CA GLY A 19 1.45 14.16 -23.74
C GLY A 19 1.30 13.53 -22.35
N ILE A 20 0.15 12.89 -22.07
CA ILE A 20 -0.11 12.16 -20.81
C ILE A 20 0.67 10.84 -20.82
N THR A 21 0.69 10.14 -21.95
CA THR A 21 1.45 8.90 -22.14
C THR A 21 2.53 9.05 -23.21
N SER A 22 3.63 8.31 -23.07
CA SER A 22 4.76 8.39 -24.00
C SER A 22 4.70 7.44 -25.20
N PRO A 23 4.25 6.18 -25.07
CA PRO A 23 4.21 5.24 -26.20
C PRO A 23 3.20 5.67 -27.26
N ASP A 24 3.55 5.53 -28.55
CA ASP A 24 2.62 5.66 -29.67
C ASP A 24 1.77 4.37 -29.78
N PRO A 25 0.46 4.42 -29.47
CA PRO A 25 -0.39 3.24 -29.45
C PRO A 25 -0.67 2.68 -30.85
N VAL A 26 -0.63 3.50 -31.90
CA VAL A 26 -0.89 3.04 -33.29
C VAL A 26 0.31 2.26 -33.78
N ARG A 27 1.52 2.80 -33.61
CA ARG A 27 2.76 2.10 -33.99
C ARG A 27 2.95 0.77 -33.24
N LEU A 28 2.48 0.70 -31.99
CA LEU A 28 2.57 -0.49 -31.15
C LEU A 28 1.33 -1.40 -31.24
N ASN A 29 0.36 -1.07 -32.09
CA ASN A 29 -0.89 -1.81 -32.26
C ASN A 29 -1.61 -2.11 -30.93
N LEU A 30 -1.74 -1.09 -30.07
CA LEU A 30 -2.42 -1.18 -28.78
C LEU A 30 -3.91 -0.87 -28.94
N TYR A 31 -4.76 -1.70 -28.31
CA TYR A 31 -6.21 -1.57 -28.37
C TYR A 31 -6.75 -0.55 -27.36
N PHE A 32 -7.49 0.45 -27.85
CA PHE A 32 -8.10 1.50 -27.01
C PHE A 32 -9.11 0.93 -26.00
N GLU A 33 -9.85 -0.11 -26.37
CA GLU A 33 -10.89 -0.73 -25.56
C GLU A 33 -10.34 -1.41 -24.30
N ARG A 34 -9.02 -1.62 -24.22
CA ARG A 34 -8.37 -2.03 -22.97
C ARG A 34 -8.31 -0.91 -21.94
N PHE A 35 -8.31 0.35 -22.39
CA PHE A 35 -8.34 1.53 -21.55
C PHE A 35 -9.76 1.91 -21.15
N LEU A 36 -10.62 2.14 -22.15
CA LEU A 36 -12.00 2.54 -21.94
C LEU A 36 -12.91 1.65 -22.78
N ASN A 37 -13.73 0.86 -22.11
CA ASN A 37 -14.65 -0.08 -22.75
C ASN A 37 -16.10 0.34 -22.47
N PRO A 38 -16.94 0.59 -23.50
CA PRO A 38 -18.34 0.92 -23.31
C PRO A 38 -19.15 -0.12 -22.52
N ALA A 39 -18.71 -1.38 -22.55
CA ALA A 39 -19.34 -2.47 -21.80
C ALA A 39 -18.92 -2.53 -20.32
N ARG A 40 -17.98 -1.67 -19.87
CA ARG A 40 -17.57 -1.56 -18.46
C ARG A 40 -18.08 -0.24 -17.87
N SER A 41 -18.71 -0.33 -16.71
CA SER A 41 -19.18 0.84 -15.93
C SER A 41 -18.11 1.46 -15.03
N THR A 42 -16.91 0.87 -14.99
CA THR A 42 -15.78 1.39 -14.19
C THR A 42 -15.14 2.59 -14.87
N PRO A 43 -14.92 3.71 -14.17
CA PRO A 43 -14.14 4.82 -14.69
C PRO A 43 -12.74 4.36 -15.15
N PRO A 44 -12.17 4.99 -16.20
CA PRO A 44 -10.79 4.72 -16.60
C PRO A 44 -9.82 5.19 -15.52
N ASP A 45 -8.71 4.47 -15.35
CA ASP A 45 -7.65 4.82 -14.40
C ASP A 45 -6.34 5.12 -15.13
N ILE A 46 -5.66 6.20 -14.73
CA ILE A 46 -4.41 6.66 -15.34
C ILE A 46 -3.33 6.79 -14.27
N ASP A 47 -2.48 5.76 -14.20
CA ASP A 47 -1.30 5.77 -13.34
C ASP A 47 -0.09 6.38 -14.05
N THR A 48 0.52 7.38 -13.41
CA THR A 48 1.74 8.04 -13.89
C THR A 48 2.90 7.82 -12.93
N ASP A 49 3.99 7.24 -13.42
CA ASP A 49 5.23 7.14 -12.67
C ASP A 49 5.94 8.49 -12.63
N LEU A 50 6.24 8.94 -11.41
CA LEU A 50 7.02 10.15 -11.16
C LEU A 50 8.40 9.78 -10.61
N CYS A 51 9.42 10.52 -11.03
CA CYS A 51 10.73 10.46 -10.39
C CYS A 51 10.62 10.71 -8.89
N SER A 52 11.08 9.76 -8.07
CA SER A 52 10.98 9.82 -6.60
C SER A 52 11.52 11.12 -6.01
N ARG A 53 12.65 11.63 -6.53
CA ARG A 53 13.29 12.88 -6.09
C ARG A 53 12.46 14.14 -6.35
N ARG A 54 11.49 14.08 -7.26
CA ARG A 54 10.65 15.22 -7.66
C ARG A 54 9.16 15.00 -7.38
N ARG A 55 8.79 13.83 -6.85
CA ARG A 55 7.40 13.47 -6.54
C ARG A 55 6.74 14.48 -5.63
N ASP A 56 7.43 14.88 -4.56
CA ASP A 56 6.89 15.81 -3.56
C ASP A 56 6.63 17.20 -4.14
N ARG A 57 7.37 17.60 -5.18
CA ARG A 57 7.11 18.84 -5.92
C ARG A 57 5.80 18.76 -6.70
N VAL A 58 5.52 17.63 -7.34
CA VAL A 58 4.26 17.42 -8.08
C VAL A 58 3.08 17.37 -7.11
N ILE A 59 3.22 16.64 -6.00
CA ILE A 59 2.19 16.59 -4.95
C ILE A 59 1.90 18.01 -4.46
N ARG A 60 2.93 18.79 -4.10
CA ARG A 60 2.75 20.18 -3.66
C ARG A 60 2.04 21.04 -4.71
N HIS A 61 2.40 20.91 -5.97
CA HIS A 61 1.73 21.61 -7.06
C HIS A 61 0.22 21.26 -7.13
N VAL A 62 -0.17 20.00 -6.87
CA VAL A 62 -1.58 19.62 -6.78
C VAL A 62 -2.27 20.34 -5.61
N TYR A 63 -1.67 20.39 -4.42
CA TYR A 63 -2.22 21.15 -3.28
C TYR A 63 -2.38 22.65 -3.61
N GLU A 64 -1.36 23.27 -4.20
CA GLU A 64 -1.39 24.68 -4.61
C GLU A 64 -2.44 24.96 -5.69
N THR A 65 -2.70 24.00 -6.58
CA THR A 65 -3.62 24.16 -7.71
C THR A 65 -5.08 23.96 -7.31
N TYR A 66 -5.38 22.98 -6.43
CA TYR A 66 -6.75 22.58 -6.12
C TYR A 66 -7.23 23.01 -4.73
N GLY A 67 -6.35 23.49 -3.86
CA GLY A 67 -6.66 23.95 -2.50
C GLY A 67 -6.40 22.89 -1.43
N GLU A 68 -5.85 23.32 -0.29
CA GLU A 68 -5.50 22.43 0.83
C GLU A 68 -6.70 21.76 1.48
N ASP A 69 -7.88 22.38 1.41
CA ASP A 69 -9.15 21.85 1.93
C ASP A 69 -9.74 20.75 1.04
N ARG A 70 -9.25 20.60 -0.20
CA ARG A 70 -9.79 19.66 -1.21
C ARG A 70 -8.84 18.54 -1.57
N VAL A 71 -7.59 18.61 -1.13
CA VAL A 71 -6.54 17.64 -1.48
C VAL A 71 -6.06 16.93 -0.23
N ALA A 72 -5.93 15.61 -0.31
CA ALA A 72 -5.32 14.80 0.73
C ALA A 72 -4.49 13.67 0.12
N MET A 73 -3.52 13.18 0.88
CA MET A 73 -2.86 11.92 0.54
C MET A 73 -3.78 10.74 0.90
N VAL A 74 -3.72 9.65 0.15
CA VAL A 74 -4.48 8.44 0.52
C VAL A 74 -3.88 7.82 1.79
N CYS A 75 -4.72 7.43 2.72
CA CYS A 75 -4.29 6.67 3.90
C CYS A 75 -4.00 5.20 3.57
N THR A 76 -2.95 4.65 4.17
CA THR A 76 -2.65 3.23 4.18
C THR A 76 -2.85 2.69 5.59
N ILE A 77 -3.78 1.75 5.75
CA ILE A 77 -3.97 1.02 7.00
C ILE A 77 -2.98 -0.14 7.03
N ASN A 78 -1.89 0.00 7.78
CA ASN A 78 -0.93 -1.08 7.96
C ASN A 78 -1.51 -2.09 8.94
N ARG A 79 -1.55 -3.35 8.53
CA ARG A 79 -2.05 -4.46 9.32
C ARG A 79 -0.91 -5.33 9.83
N PHE A 80 -1.17 -6.06 10.91
CA PHE A 80 -0.24 -7.06 11.42
C PHE A 80 -0.03 -8.20 10.41
N ARG A 81 1.21 -8.31 9.93
CA ARG A 81 1.73 -9.47 9.18
C ARG A 81 2.55 -10.36 10.10
N GLU A 82 2.81 -11.60 9.67
CA GLU A 82 3.49 -12.67 10.43
C GLU A 82 4.67 -12.17 11.29
N ARG A 83 5.67 -11.53 10.67
CA ARG A 83 6.86 -11.02 11.39
C ARG A 83 6.54 -9.90 12.37
N SER A 84 5.66 -8.97 11.98
CA SER A 84 5.29 -7.85 12.85
C SER A 84 4.43 -8.30 14.02
N ALA A 85 3.51 -9.24 13.81
CA ALA A 85 2.66 -9.80 14.85
C ALA A 85 3.50 -10.54 15.88
N LEU A 86 4.36 -11.46 15.41
CA LEU A 86 5.27 -12.21 16.26
C LEU A 86 6.19 -11.27 17.07
N ARG A 87 6.75 -10.25 16.41
CA ARG A 87 7.64 -9.29 17.07
C ARG A 87 6.94 -8.52 18.19
N GLU A 88 5.75 -7.96 17.94
CA GLU A 88 5.07 -7.15 18.95
C GLU A 88 4.53 -8.01 20.10
N VAL A 89 4.00 -9.21 19.82
CA VAL A 89 3.52 -10.14 20.87
C VAL A 89 4.68 -10.67 21.72
N ALA A 90 5.78 -11.09 21.10
CA ALA A 90 6.95 -11.58 21.84
C ALA A 90 7.53 -10.50 22.78
N LYS A 91 7.57 -9.24 22.34
CA LYS A 91 7.95 -8.10 23.20
C LYS A 91 6.95 -7.90 24.34
N ALA A 92 5.65 -7.98 24.07
CA ALA A 92 4.61 -7.80 25.09
C ALA A 92 4.66 -8.89 26.19
N HIS A 93 5.07 -10.10 25.83
CA HIS A 93 5.35 -11.21 26.77
C HIS A 93 6.70 -11.08 27.48
N GLY A 94 7.49 -10.04 27.20
CA GLY A 94 8.74 -9.75 27.90
C GLY A 94 9.98 -10.48 27.38
N LEU A 95 9.93 -11.08 26.17
CA LEU A 95 11.12 -11.71 25.62
C LEU A 95 12.23 -10.68 25.35
N PRO A 96 13.50 -11.01 25.63
CA PRO A 96 14.63 -10.13 25.38
C PRO A 96 14.79 -9.85 23.88
N PRO A 97 15.29 -8.67 23.47
CA PRO A 97 15.38 -8.29 22.05
C PRO A 97 16.12 -9.29 21.16
N GLY A 98 17.14 -9.98 21.69
CA GLY A 98 17.89 -11.01 20.96
C GLY A 98 17.03 -12.23 20.60
N GLU A 99 16.19 -12.69 21.53
CA GLU A 99 15.30 -13.83 21.32
C GLU A 99 14.14 -13.45 20.38
N VAL A 100 13.56 -12.26 20.55
CA VAL A 100 12.56 -11.72 19.61
C VAL A 100 13.13 -11.68 18.19
N LYS A 101 14.37 -11.18 18.05
CA LYS A 101 15.05 -11.13 16.75
C LYS A 101 15.23 -12.52 16.16
N ALA A 102 15.78 -13.47 16.94
CA ALA A 102 15.99 -14.85 16.52
C ALA A 102 14.68 -15.50 16.04
N MET A 103 13.61 -15.43 16.84
CA MET A 103 12.29 -15.95 16.46
C MET A 103 11.77 -15.32 15.16
N THR A 104 11.91 -13.99 15.01
CA THR A 104 11.40 -13.30 13.82
C THR A 104 12.23 -13.56 12.57
N ASP A 105 13.52 -13.84 12.70
CA ASP A 105 14.44 -14.13 11.61
C ASP A 105 14.29 -15.56 11.10
N SER A 106 13.90 -16.51 11.97
CA SER A 106 13.56 -17.89 11.61
C SER A 106 12.36 -18.01 10.66
N LEU A 107 11.51 -16.97 10.55
CA LEU A 107 10.43 -16.95 9.58
C LEU A 107 10.97 -16.89 8.14
N PRO A 108 10.28 -17.48 7.14
CA PRO A 108 10.65 -17.34 5.75
C PRO A 108 10.53 -15.89 5.26
N HIS A 109 11.42 -15.45 4.37
CA HIS A 109 11.30 -14.15 3.72
C HIS A 109 10.33 -14.25 2.54
N ARG A 110 9.03 -14.02 2.79
CA ARG A 110 8.04 -13.86 1.72
C ARG A 110 7.92 -12.38 1.34
N TRP A 111 8.18 -12.08 0.07
CA TRP A 111 8.04 -10.72 -0.49
C TRP A 111 6.57 -10.38 -0.79
N TRP A 112 5.76 -11.37 -1.15
CA TRP A 112 4.39 -11.18 -1.60
C TRP A 112 3.55 -12.46 -1.42
N GLY A 113 2.24 -12.29 -1.25
CA GLY A 113 1.25 -13.36 -1.18
C GLY A 113 0.51 -13.41 0.17
N PRO A 114 -0.78 -13.80 0.18
CA PRO A 114 -1.46 -14.16 1.41
C PRO A 114 -0.74 -15.35 2.09
N PRO A 115 -0.92 -15.56 3.40
CA PRO A 115 -0.50 -16.81 4.03
C PRO A 115 -1.07 -17.99 3.23
N ASP A 116 -0.34 -19.10 3.13
CA ASP A 116 -0.86 -20.27 2.41
C ASP A 116 -2.18 -20.71 3.04
N ALA A 117 -3.25 -20.70 2.25
CA ALA A 117 -4.62 -21.01 2.70
C ALA A 117 -4.78 -22.45 3.24
N GLY A 118 -3.73 -23.27 3.19
CA GLY A 118 -3.68 -24.64 3.71
C GLY A 118 -2.88 -24.84 5.00
N GLN A 119 -2.19 -23.81 5.54
CA GLN A 119 -1.48 -23.96 6.83
C GLN A 119 -2.38 -23.55 8.00
N ALA A 120 -2.52 -24.43 8.99
CA ALA A 120 -3.32 -24.17 10.20
C ALA A 120 -2.80 -22.97 11.03
N SER A 121 -1.51 -22.66 10.91
CA SER A 121 -0.89 -21.45 11.46
C SER A 121 0.36 -21.10 10.64
N PRO A 122 0.61 -19.81 10.36
CA PRO A 122 1.86 -19.38 9.71
C PRO A 122 3.11 -19.59 10.58
N TYR A 123 2.94 -20.04 11.83
CA TYR A 123 4.01 -20.32 12.77
C TYR A 123 4.22 -21.82 13.03
N ALA A 124 3.68 -22.71 12.20
CA ALA A 124 3.75 -24.15 12.41
C ALA A 124 5.20 -24.66 12.56
N GLU A 125 6.12 -24.18 11.72
CA GLU A 125 7.55 -24.54 11.80
C GLU A 125 8.20 -24.05 13.11
N LEU A 126 7.86 -22.82 13.53
CA LEU A 126 8.33 -22.27 14.81
C LEU A 126 7.79 -23.04 16.01
N ALA A 127 6.55 -23.56 15.93
CA ALA A 127 5.96 -24.33 17.02
C ALA A 127 6.72 -25.63 17.31
N GLY A 128 7.42 -26.20 16.32
CA GLY A 128 8.31 -27.35 16.50
C GLY A 128 9.64 -26.99 17.19
N GLN A 129 10.14 -25.77 16.98
CA GLN A 129 11.41 -25.30 17.55
C GLN A 129 11.23 -24.71 18.96
N TYR A 130 10.12 -24.00 19.18
CA TYR A 130 9.84 -23.25 20.40
C TYR A 130 8.71 -23.90 21.19
N THR A 131 9.06 -24.89 22.02
CA THR A 131 8.09 -25.81 22.64
C THR A 131 7.62 -25.42 24.05
N SER A 132 8.24 -24.41 24.67
CA SER A 132 7.88 -24.01 26.04
C SER A 132 6.45 -23.43 26.12
N PRO A 133 5.79 -23.49 27.30
CA PRO A 133 4.45 -22.93 27.46
C PRO A 133 4.34 -21.45 27.07
N LEU A 134 5.37 -20.66 27.41
CA LEU A 134 5.46 -19.25 27.04
C LEU A 134 5.49 -19.06 25.52
N HIS A 135 6.34 -19.81 24.81
CA HIS A 135 6.43 -19.71 23.37
C HIS A 135 5.15 -20.12 22.67
N ARG A 136 4.50 -21.20 23.10
CA ARG A 136 3.21 -21.63 22.56
C ARG A 136 2.16 -20.52 22.71
N ARG A 137 2.14 -19.84 23.86
CA ARG A 137 1.25 -18.70 24.09
C ARG A 137 1.55 -17.53 23.16
N ILE A 138 2.82 -17.18 22.99
CA ILE A 138 3.27 -16.14 22.05
C ILE A 138 2.82 -16.45 20.62
N LEU A 139 3.00 -17.68 20.14
CA LEU A 139 2.60 -18.06 18.78
C LEU A 139 1.09 -18.04 18.58
N GLN A 140 0.33 -18.44 19.61
CA GLN A 140 -1.14 -18.38 19.60
C GLN A 140 -1.64 -16.93 19.55
N ASP A 141 -1.12 -16.08 20.44
CA ASP A 141 -1.51 -14.65 20.50
C ASP A 141 -1.07 -13.91 19.22
N ALA A 142 0.11 -14.23 18.68
CA ALA A 142 0.57 -13.68 17.40
C ALA A 142 -0.35 -14.08 16.25
N THR A 143 -0.84 -15.32 16.23
CA THR A 143 -1.82 -15.78 15.23
C THR A 143 -3.14 -15.02 15.36
N ALA A 144 -3.60 -14.79 16.59
CA ALA A 144 -4.88 -14.13 16.88
C ALA A 144 -4.93 -12.67 16.41
N ILE A 145 -3.78 -11.97 16.34
CA ILE A 145 -3.74 -10.57 15.91
C ILE A 145 -3.44 -10.37 14.41
N LEU A 146 -3.26 -11.44 13.64
CA LEU A 146 -2.96 -11.33 12.21
C LEU A 146 -4.08 -10.59 11.47
N GLY A 147 -3.70 -9.68 10.57
CA GLY A 147 -4.63 -8.88 9.79
C GLY A 147 -5.31 -7.74 10.56
N LEU A 148 -5.17 -7.66 11.89
CA LEU A 148 -5.69 -6.53 12.65
C LEU A 148 -4.96 -5.22 12.24
N PRO A 149 -5.68 -4.08 12.20
CA PRO A 149 -5.04 -2.78 11.99
C PRO A 149 -3.98 -2.49 13.07
N ARG A 150 -2.82 -2.01 12.65
CA ARG A 150 -1.70 -1.65 13.53
C ARG A 150 -1.54 -0.13 13.64
N HIS A 151 -1.41 0.56 12.51
CA HIS A 151 -1.25 2.01 12.46
C HIS A 151 -1.56 2.55 11.06
N LEU A 152 -1.84 3.84 10.99
CA LEU A 152 -2.05 4.58 9.74
C LEU A 152 -0.71 5.08 9.19
N SER A 153 -0.56 5.09 7.86
CA SER A 153 0.57 5.73 7.18
C SER A 153 0.12 6.41 5.89
N VAL A 154 1.01 7.22 5.31
CA VAL A 154 0.78 7.90 4.03
C VAL A 154 1.01 6.91 2.87
N HIS A 155 0.05 6.79 1.95
CA HIS A 155 0.21 5.97 0.74
C HIS A 155 1.38 6.52 -0.11
N PRO A 156 2.21 5.66 -0.72
CA PRO A 156 3.38 6.11 -1.46
C PRO A 156 3.07 6.91 -2.72
N GLY A 157 1.87 6.88 -3.27
CA GLY A 157 1.56 7.66 -4.48
C GLY A 157 0.11 8.12 -4.61
N GLY A 158 -0.73 7.83 -3.62
CA GLY A 158 -2.16 8.08 -3.72
C GLY A 158 -2.44 9.51 -3.30
N VAL A 159 -3.08 10.28 -4.18
CA VAL A 159 -3.55 11.63 -3.90
C VAL A 159 -5.02 11.68 -4.27
N VAL A 160 -5.85 12.25 -3.40
CA VAL A 160 -7.27 12.48 -3.65
C VAL A 160 -7.48 13.97 -3.87
N ILE A 161 -8.28 14.30 -4.88
CA ILE A 161 -8.73 15.67 -5.17
C ILE A 161 -10.26 15.63 -5.15
N ALA A 162 -10.87 16.34 -4.21
CA ALA A 162 -12.31 16.44 -4.05
C ALA A 162 -12.89 17.63 -4.83
N PRO A 163 -14.17 17.56 -5.28
CA PRO A 163 -14.83 18.70 -5.92
C PRO A 163 -15.14 19.86 -4.95
N GLY A 164 -15.15 19.59 -3.64
CA GLY A 164 -15.39 20.56 -2.56
C GLY A 164 -14.54 20.21 -1.33
N ALA A 165 -14.94 20.66 -0.15
CA ALA A 165 -14.22 20.35 1.09
C ALA A 165 -14.14 18.83 1.31
N LEU A 166 -12.93 18.33 1.53
CA LEU A 166 -12.69 16.88 1.61
C LEU A 166 -13.39 16.26 2.83
N THR A 167 -13.55 17.03 3.91
CA THR A 167 -14.26 16.64 5.13
C THR A 167 -15.76 16.40 4.94
N ASP A 168 -16.35 16.93 3.86
CA ASP A 168 -17.76 16.67 3.53
C ASP A 168 -17.94 15.26 2.92
N LEU A 169 -16.85 14.64 2.45
CA LEU A 169 -16.85 13.36 1.74
C LEU A 169 -16.18 12.24 2.53
N ALA A 170 -15.10 12.53 3.26
CA ALA A 170 -14.32 11.54 3.99
C ALA A 170 -13.69 12.12 5.26
N PRO A 171 -13.55 11.31 6.34
CA PRO A 171 -12.77 11.71 7.50
C PRO A 171 -11.30 11.91 7.13
N THR A 172 -10.63 12.83 7.82
CA THR A 172 -9.22 13.15 7.59
C THR A 172 -8.39 13.04 8.86
N HIS A 173 -7.12 12.70 8.71
CA HIS A 173 -6.15 12.60 9.80
C HIS A 173 -4.83 13.30 9.45
N LEU A 174 -4.20 13.97 10.41
CA LEU A 174 -2.87 14.53 10.23
C LEU A 174 -1.82 13.45 10.47
N ALA A 175 -1.18 12.97 9.42
CA ALA A 175 -0.12 11.97 9.53
C ALA A 175 1.14 12.57 10.18
N SER A 176 1.98 11.73 10.77
CA SER A 176 3.26 12.13 11.40
C SER A 176 4.24 12.86 10.46
N LYS A 177 4.06 12.72 9.15
CA LYS A 177 4.82 13.47 8.13
C LYS A 177 4.30 14.90 7.90
N GLY A 178 3.29 15.35 8.65
CA GLY A 178 2.70 16.68 8.53
C GLY A 178 1.78 16.86 7.33
N VAL A 179 1.25 15.77 6.76
CA VAL A 179 0.32 15.80 5.62
C VAL A 179 -1.03 15.23 6.02
N ILE A 180 -2.11 15.79 5.47
CA ILE A 180 -3.45 15.26 5.66
C ILE A 180 -3.59 13.97 4.86
N ILE A 181 -4.10 12.94 5.52
CA ILE A 181 -4.50 11.67 4.91
C ILE A 181 -6.01 11.46 5.03
N THR A 182 -6.60 10.75 4.07
CA THR A 182 -8.00 10.30 4.10
C THR A 182 -8.24 9.10 5.04
#